data_AF-A0AAW1IP86-F1
#
_entry.id   AF-A0AAW1IP86-F1
#
_cell.length_a   1.000
_cell.length_b   1.000
_cell.length_c   1.000
_cell.angle_alpha   90.00
_cell.angle_beta   90.00
_cell.angle_gamma   90.00
#
_symmetry.space_group_name_H-M   'P 1'
#
loop_
_entity.id
_entity.type
_entity.pdbx_description
1 polymer ?
#
loop_
_entity_poly.entity_id
_entity_poly.type
_entity_poly.pdbx_seq_one_letter_code
_entity_poly.pdbx_strand_id
1 'polypeptide(L)'
;MTLKRKRRNNGGATSEFRPILSVLLVVGIWFSGSCKGDGGDSISPTDNNATVDLFTQLVYERIANTSAILTPEITKRFSFCITDADADWNAAFNFSSNLQFLSNCVRRTRGDLVRRLCTAAEIKFYFNSFVENGLMGTNYVKLNQNCNLSTWLSGCQPGWACSVDEEQNVNLRDSKDLPDRTNDCQPCCEGFFCPHGLTCMIPCPLGSYCPLATFNKTTGVCDPYRYQLPQGQPNHTCGGADIWADISRSREVFCEAGSYCSTTVEKVPCSSGYLLLYFSYFGNSGVLGFYTHS
;
A
#
# COMPACT_ATOMS: atom_id res chain seq x y z
N MET A 1 -20.03 -42.37 -36.05
CA MET A 1 -20.94 -42.87 -37.11
C MET A 1 -22.09 -41.89 -37.29
N THR A 2 -22.32 -41.49 -38.54
CA THR A 2 -23.56 -40.90 -39.10
C THR A 2 -23.92 -39.43 -38.80
N LEU A 3 -23.57 -38.58 -39.77
CA LEU A 3 -24.25 -37.33 -40.14
C LEU A 3 -25.75 -37.56 -40.44
N LYS A 4 -26.62 -36.58 -40.09
CA LYS A 4 -27.64 -36.11 -41.04
C LYS A 4 -28.19 -34.71 -40.71
N ARG A 5 -27.97 -33.84 -41.68
CA ARG A 5 -28.48 -32.47 -41.86
C ARG A 5 -29.89 -32.58 -42.47
N LYS A 6 -30.86 -31.75 -42.06
CA LYS A 6 -32.06 -31.46 -42.87
C LYS A 6 -32.44 -29.97 -42.75
N ARG A 7 -32.32 -29.27 -43.88
CA ARG A 7 -32.82 -27.91 -44.19
C ARG A 7 -34.32 -27.98 -44.52
N ARG A 8 -35.05 -26.88 -44.26
CA ARG A 8 -35.72 -25.97 -45.25
C ARG A 8 -36.75 -25.09 -44.51
N ASN A 9 -36.66 -23.76 -44.65
CA ASN A 9 -37.47 -22.85 -45.50
C ASN A 9 -38.90 -22.66 -44.98
N ASN A 10 -39.60 -21.52 -45.07
CA ASN A 10 -39.43 -20.21 -45.70
C ASN A 10 -40.60 -19.32 -45.22
N GLY A 11 -40.48 -17.99 -45.40
CA GLY A 11 -41.60 -17.03 -45.52
C GLY A 11 -41.94 -16.29 -44.23
N GLY A 12 -41.99 -14.95 -44.14
CA GLY A 12 -42.06 -13.88 -45.14
C GLY A 12 -43.48 -13.32 -45.26
N ALA A 13 -43.77 -12.22 -44.55
CA ALA A 13 -44.83 -11.20 -44.79
C ALA A 13 -44.77 -10.15 -43.65
N THR A 14 -44.36 -8.88 -43.84
CA THR A 14 -45.10 -7.68 -44.35
C THR A 14 -46.45 -7.48 -43.64
N SER A 15 -46.55 -6.64 -42.61
CA SER A 15 -46.73 -5.17 -42.57
C SER A 15 -48.20 -4.72 -42.55
N GLU A 16 -48.42 -3.64 -41.77
CA GLU A 16 -49.49 -2.63 -41.87
C GLU A 16 -50.69 -2.65 -40.88
N PHE A 17 -50.71 -1.60 -40.02
CA PHE A 17 -51.79 -0.64 -39.69
C PHE A 17 -53.24 -1.19 -39.53
N ARG A 18 -54.05 -0.90 -38.48
CA ARG A 18 -54.40 0.38 -37.82
C ARG A 18 -55.45 0.15 -36.67
N PRO A 19 -56.01 1.17 -35.97
CA PRO A 19 -56.11 1.23 -34.50
C PRO A 19 -57.55 1.19 -33.94
N ILE A 20 -57.75 0.90 -32.65
CA ILE A 20 -59.00 1.28 -31.96
C ILE A 20 -58.71 1.80 -30.54
N LEU A 21 -59.15 3.04 -30.38
CA LEU A 21 -59.27 3.90 -29.20
C LEU A 21 -60.14 3.26 -28.11
N SER A 22 -59.77 3.32 -26.82
CA SER A 22 -60.73 3.43 -25.70
C SER A 22 -60.08 3.65 -24.32
N VAL A 23 -60.32 4.86 -23.80
CA VAL A 23 -60.76 5.19 -22.43
C VAL A 23 -59.75 5.12 -21.26
N LEU A 24 -59.50 6.31 -20.73
CA LEU A 24 -58.81 6.68 -19.49
C LEU A 24 -59.45 6.06 -18.23
N LEU A 25 -58.60 5.57 -17.32
CA LEU A 25 -58.84 5.59 -15.87
C LEU A 25 -57.55 6.01 -15.15
N VAL A 26 -57.57 7.23 -14.65
CA VAL A 26 -56.57 7.85 -13.77
C VAL A 26 -56.83 7.36 -12.35
N VAL A 27 -55.93 6.56 -11.76
CA VAL A 27 -55.58 6.56 -10.32
C VAL A 27 -54.23 5.83 -10.17
N GLY A 28 -53.22 6.48 -9.59
CA GLY A 28 -51.98 5.82 -9.21
C GLY A 28 -50.83 6.80 -8.99
N ILE A 29 -50.82 7.43 -7.82
CA ILE A 29 -49.71 8.23 -7.30
C ILE A 29 -48.43 7.37 -7.28
N TRP A 30 -47.47 7.70 -8.13
CA TRP A 30 -46.09 7.25 -7.99
C TRP A 30 -45.22 8.49 -7.78
N PHE A 31 -44.70 8.60 -6.56
CA PHE A 31 -43.60 9.48 -6.20
C PHE A 31 -42.45 9.26 -7.19
N SER A 32 -42.33 10.14 -8.17
CA SER A 32 -41.15 10.28 -9.00
C SER A 32 -40.43 11.55 -8.57
N GLY A 33 -39.67 11.44 -7.48
CA GLY A 33 -38.61 12.39 -7.18
C GLY A 33 -37.46 12.14 -8.15
N SER A 34 -37.54 12.68 -9.36
CA SER A 34 -36.41 12.72 -10.28
C SER A 34 -35.39 13.74 -9.76
N CYS A 35 -34.38 13.28 -9.01
CA CYS A 35 -33.14 14.03 -8.91
C CYS A 35 -32.44 13.89 -10.26
N LYS A 36 -32.60 14.92 -11.08
CA LYS A 36 -31.81 15.15 -12.28
C LYS A 36 -30.35 15.26 -11.82
N GLY A 37 -29.54 14.25 -12.18
CA GLY A 37 -28.11 14.25 -11.93
C GLY A 37 -27.50 15.46 -12.62
N ASP A 38 -27.11 16.45 -11.83
CA ASP A 38 -26.20 17.49 -12.27
C ASP A 38 -24.83 16.84 -12.49
N GLY A 39 -24.13 17.25 -13.53
CA GLY A 39 -22.78 16.79 -13.84
C GLY A 39 -21.86 17.23 -12.71
N GLY A 40 -21.67 16.36 -11.71
CA GLY A 40 -20.67 16.55 -10.68
C GLY A 40 -19.30 16.33 -11.30
N ASP A 41 -18.57 17.42 -11.49
CA ASP A 41 -17.11 17.38 -11.57
C ASP A 41 -16.62 16.38 -10.51
N SER A 42 -15.93 15.33 -10.92
CA SER A 42 -15.29 14.41 -9.99
C SER A 42 -14.26 15.23 -9.22
N ILE A 43 -14.62 15.70 -8.01
CA ILE A 43 -13.70 16.42 -7.12
C ILE A 43 -12.53 15.48 -6.88
N SER A 44 -11.39 15.80 -7.49
CA SER A 44 -10.17 15.03 -7.34
C SER A 44 -9.76 15.08 -5.87
N PRO A 45 -9.26 13.97 -5.29
CA PRO A 45 -8.77 13.93 -3.91
C PRO A 45 -7.72 15.00 -3.57
N THR A 46 -7.23 15.76 -4.56
CA THR A 46 -6.17 16.76 -4.45
C THR A 46 -6.61 18.21 -4.73
N ASP A 47 -7.89 18.46 -5.01
CA ASP A 47 -8.36 19.80 -5.43
C ASP A 47 -8.30 20.85 -4.31
N ASN A 48 -8.50 20.43 -3.06
CA ASN A 48 -8.38 21.31 -1.89
C ASN A 48 -7.98 20.52 -0.63
N ASN A 49 -7.55 21.24 0.41
CA ASN A 49 -7.07 20.62 1.66
C ASN A 49 -8.14 19.77 2.36
N ALA A 50 -9.42 20.18 2.35
CA ALA A 50 -10.48 19.43 3.01
C ALA A 50 -10.73 18.07 2.34
N THR A 51 -10.67 18.00 1.00
CA THR A 51 -10.78 16.74 0.26
C THR A 51 -9.59 15.83 0.53
N VAL A 52 -8.37 16.39 0.57
CA VAL A 52 -7.16 15.62 0.92
C VAL A 52 -7.28 15.05 2.33
N ASP A 53 -7.75 15.83 3.30
CA ASP A 53 -7.89 15.39 4.69
C ASP A 53 -8.93 14.28 4.82
N LEU A 54 -10.10 14.42 4.18
CA LEU A 54 -11.12 13.37 4.15
C LEU A 54 -10.59 12.08 3.53
N PHE A 55 -9.94 12.17 2.36
CA PHE A 55 -9.38 11.00 1.70
C PHE A 55 -8.27 10.35 2.54
N THR A 56 -7.42 11.15 3.18
CA THR A 56 -6.36 10.70 4.08
C THR A 56 -6.93 9.89 5.24
N GLN A 57 -8.01 10.35 5.87
CA GLN A 57 -8.70 9.60 6.92
C GLN A 57 -9.23 8.25 6.42
N LEU A 58 -9.86 8.23 5.23
CA LEU A 58 -10.34 6.98 4.62
C LEU A 58 -9.19 6.01 4.32
N VAL A 59 -8.03 6.49 3.89
CA VAL A 59 -6.84 5.64 3.68
C VAL A 59 -6.36 5.06 5.01
N TYR A 60 -6.27 5.90 6.06
CA TYR A 60 -5.85 5.47 7.39
C TYR A 60 -6.78 4.39 7.96
N GLU A 61 -8.11 4.58 7.89
CA GLU A 61 -9.08 3.59 8.36
C GLU A 61 -8.91 2.23 7.66
N ARG A 62 -8.63 2.24 6.35
CA ARG A 62 -8.36 1.00 5.61
C ARG A 62 -7.09 0.32 6.08
N ILE A 63 -5.99 1.07 6.27
CA ILE A 63 -4.72 0.54 6.80
C ILE A 63 -4.95 -0.06 8.19
N ALA A 64 -5.59 0.68 9.09
CA ALA A 64 -5.86 0.27 10.46
C ALA A 64 -6.67 -1.03 10.54
N ASN A 65 -7.62 -1.23 9.63
CA ASN A 65 -8.47 -2.43 9.56
C ASN A 65 -7.78 -3.65 8.91
N THR A 66 -6.59 -3.47 8.32
CA THR A 66 -5.78 -4.59 7.78
C THR A 66 -5.15 -5.42 8.89
N SER A 67 -4.99 -4.84 10.09
CA SER A 67 -4.42 -5.46 11.29
C SER A 67 -5.06 -6.80 11.61
N ALA A 68 -6.39 -6.84 11.72
CA ALA A 68 -7.17 -8.01 12.09
C ALA A 68 -6.92 -9.23 11.19
N ILE A 69 -6.38 -9.02 9.98
CA ILE A 69 -6.10 -10.09 9.00
C ILE A 69 -4.63 -10.52 9.03
N LEU A 70 -3.73 -9.60 9.37
CA LEU A 70 -2.29 -9.84 9.41
C LEU A 70 -1.84 -10.39 10.77
N THR A 71 -2.43 -9.90 11.86
CA THR A 71 -2.09 -10.29 13.24
C THR A 71 -2.07 -11.80 13.44
N PRO A 72 -3.06 -12.62 13.02
CA PRO A 72 -3.04 -14.06 13.26
C PRO A 72 -1.86 -14.80 12.62
N GLU A 73 -1.50 -14.43 11.39
CA GLU A 73 -0.38 -15.06 10.66
C GLU A 73 0.97 -14.61 11.22
N ILE A 74 1.10 -13.32 11.54
CA ILE A 74 2.30 -12.77 12.17
C ILE A 74 2.53 -13.46 13.52
N THR A 75 1.51 -13.53 14.38
CA THR A 75 1.60 -14.22 15.69
C THR A 75 1.95 -15.69 15.51
N LYS A 76 1.34 -16.39 14.56
CA LYS A 76 1.64 -17.81 14.31
C LYS A 76 3.12 -18.04 14.00
N ARG A 77 3.78 -17.11 13.29
CA ARG A 77 5.16 -17.29 12.83
C ARG A 77 6.20 -16.65 13.74
N PHE A 78 5.84 -15.57 14.42
CA PHE A 78 6.70 -14.76 15.28
C PHE A 78 6.29 -14.82 16.76
N SER A 79 5.55 -15.85 17.17
CA SER A 79 5.15 -16.07 18.58
C SER A 79 6.33 -16.18 19.55
N PHE A 80 7.53 -16.44 19.06
CA PHE A 80 8.75 -16.42 19.88
C PHE A 80 9.13 -15.01 20.35
N CYS A 81 8.56 -13.97 19.74
CA CYS A 81 8.92 -12.58 19.97
C CYS A 81 7.71 -11.62 19.93
N ILE A 82 6.48 -12.13 19.87
CA ILE A 82 5.25 -11.32 19.95
C ILE A 82 4.41 -11.86 21.09
N THR A 83 4.27 -11.05 22.13
CA THR A 83 3.51 -11.40 23.34
C THR A 83 2.05 -10.97 23.22
N ASP A 84 1.81 -9.77 22.68
CA ASP A 84 0.49 -9.21 22.44
C ASP A 84 0.49 -8.56 21.06
N ALA A 85 -0.05 -9.28 20.10
CA ALA A 85 0.04 -8.90 18.70
C ALA A 85 -0.85 -7.69 18.35
N ASP A 86 -1.95 -7.49 19.07
CA ASP A 86 -2.81 -6.32 18.90
C ASP A 86 -2.15 -5.09 19.52
N ALA A 87 -1.53 -5.22 20.69
CA ALA A 87 -0.76 -4.14 21.30
C ALA A 87 0.46 -3.76 20.44
N ASP A 88 1.24 -4.74 19.97
CA ASP A 88 2.41 -4.51 19.12
C ASP A 88 2.00 -3.85 17.79
N TRP A 89 0.91 -4.33 17.17
CA TRP A 89 0.39 -3.72 15.96
C TRP A 89 -0.06 -2.28 16.18
N ASN A 90 -0.83 -2.03 17.25
CA ASN A 90 -1.31 -0.67 17.56
C ASN A 90 -0.16 0.27 17.89
N ALA A 91 0.85 -0.19 18.62
CA ALA A 91 2.05 0.61 18.91
C ALA A 91 2.81 0.97 17.62
N ALA A 92 2.82 0.08 16.62
CA ALA A 92 3.50 0.28 15.36
C ALA A 92 2.70 1.08 14.32
N PHE A 93 1.37 0.92 14.25
CA PHE A 93 0.57 1.39 13.11
C PHE A 93 -0.60 2.32 13.47
N ASN A 94 -0.73 2.74 14.74
CA ASN A 94 -1.72 3.74 15.13
C ASN A 94 -1.23 5.16 14.83
N PHE A 95 -1.47 5.62 13.59
CA PHE A 95 -1.08 6.95 13.13
C PHE A 95 -2.07 8.07 13.51
N SER A 96 -3.08 7.79 14.33
CA SER A 96 -4.17 8.74 14.62
C SER A 96 -3.72 10.10 15.17
N SER A 97 -2.55 10.18 15.79
CA SER A 97 -1.97 11.43 16.29
C SER A 97 -1.42 12.33 15.19
N ASN A 98 -0.97 11.78 14.05
CA ASN A 98 -0.40 12.53 12.96
C ASN A 98 -0.48 11.76 11.62
N LEU A 99 -1.35 12.23 10.72
CA LEU A 99 -1.55 11.67 9.38
C LEU A 99 -0.85 12.49 8.27
N GLN A 100 0.09 13.37 8.62
CA GLN A 100 0.73 14.27 7.67
C GLN A 100 1.48 13.52 6.56
N PHE A 101 2.18 12.42 6.89
CA PHE A 101 2.87 11.62 5.88
C PHE A 101 1.89 11.00 4.87
N LEU A 102 0.69 10.58 5.32
CA LEU A 102 -0.36 10.08 4.44
C LEU A 102 -0.88 11.21 3.55
N SER A 103 -1.21 12.38 4.10
CA SER A 103 -1.73 13.50 3.30
C SER A 103 -0.71 14.03 2.29
N ASN A 104 0.57 14.06 2.65
CA ASN A 104 1.67 14.36 1.73
C ASN A 104 1.72 13.33 0.59
N CYS A 105 1.60 12.04 0.92
CA CYS A 105 1.64 10.99 -0.07
C CYS A 105 0.40 11.02 -0.99
N VAL A 106 -0.80 11.26 -0.46
CA VAL A 106 -2.04 11.47 -1.24
C VAL A 106 -1.86 12.59 -2.26
N ARG A 107 -1.27 13.73 -1.87
CA ARG A 107 -0.97 14.84 -2.78
C ARG A 107 0.02 14.41 -3.86
N ARG A 108 1.10 13.73 -3.47
CA ARG A 108 2.15 13.26 -4.40
C ARG A 108 1.62 12.27 -5.43
N THR A 109 0.75 11.35 -5.02
CA THR A 109 0.15 10.33 -5.90
C THR A 109 -1.14 10.81 -6.57
N ARG A 110 -1.51 12.10 -6.42
CA ARG A 110 -2.73 12.66 -7.02
C ARG A 110 -4.00 11.88 -6.67
N GLY A 111 -4.08 11.38 -5.43
CA GLY A 111 -5.22 10.59 -4.94
C GLY A 111 -5.13 9.08 -5.19
N ASP A 112 -4.07 8.61 -5.85
CA ASP A 112 -3.92 7.20 -6.23
C ASP A 112 -3.27 6.32 -5.14
N LEU A 113 -3.08 6.85 -3.93
CA LEU A 113 -2.37 6.15 -2.85
C LEU A 113 -2.93 4.76 -2.56
N VAL A 114 -4.25 4.62 -2.41
CA VAL A 114 -4.88 3.33 -2.08
C VAL A 114 -4.55 2.25 -3.11
N ARG A 115 -4.48 2.63 -4.40
CA ARG A 115 -4.17 1.71 -5.48
C ARG A 115 -2.71 1.29 -5.51
N ARG A 116 -1.85 1.87 -4.65
CA ARG A 116 -0.43 1.53 -4.51
C ARG A 116 -0.11 0.83 -3.20
N LEU A 117 -1.00 0.91 -2.20
CA LEU A 117 -0.81 0.22 -0.92
C LEU A 117 -0.87 -1.29 -1.09
N CYS A 118 -0.01 -2.00 -0.38
CA CYS A 118 -0.02 -3.45 -0.35
C CYS A 118 -1.30 -4.00 0.29
N THR A 119 -1.85 -5.07 -0.30
CA THR A 119 -2.89 -5.88 0.33
C THR A 119 -2.30 -6.79 1.40
N ALA A 120 -3.17 -7.41 2.21
CA ALA A 120 -2.74 -8.40 3.19
C ALA A 120 -2.03 -9.60 2.52
N ALA A 121 -2.39 -9.98 1.29
CA ALA A 121 -1.75 -11.03 0.52
C ALA A 121 -0.31 -10.67 0.16
N GLU A 122 -0.09 -9.43 -0.30
CA GLU A 122 1.22 -8.91 -0.66
C GLU A 122 2.15 -8.80 0.57
N ILE A 123 1.62 -8.32 1.70
CA ILE A 123 2.36 -8.24 2.97
C ILE A 123 2.72 -9.64 3.48
N LYS A 124 1.78 -10.60 3.44
CA LYS A 124 2.06 -12.01 3.79
C LYS A 124 3.15 -12.60 2.89
N PHE A 125 3.08 -12.35 1.60
CA PHE A 125 4.07 -12.82 0.63
C PHE A 125 5.47 -12.24 0.92
N TYR A 126 5.55 -10.95 1.21
CA TYR A 126 6.79 -10.28 1.63
C TYR A 126 7.41 -10.94 2.87
N PHE A 127 6.64 -11.10 3.95
CA PHE A 127 7.17 -11.68 5.19
C PHE A 127 7.52 -13.16 5.08
N ASN A 128 6.77 -13.93 4.29
CA ASN A 128 7.08 -15.33 4.04
C ASN A 128 8.40 -15.52 3.28
N SER A 129 8.83 -14.54 2.48
CA SER A 129 10.11 -14.61 1.78
C SER A 129 11.31 -14.70 2.74
N PHE A 130 11.29 -13.99 3.88
CA PHE A 130 12.37 -14.06 4.87
C PHE A 130 12.44 -15.41 5.58
N VAL A 131 11.27 -15.97 5.85
CA VAL A 131 11.12 -17.22 6.58
C VAL A 131 11.61 -18.39 5.72
N GLU A 132 11.18 -18.43 4.46
CA GLU A 132 11.44 -19.55 3.56
C GLU A 132 12.85 -19.51 2.96
N ASN A 133 13.44 -18.32 2.79
CA ASN A 133 14.82 -18.19 2.36
C ASN A 133 15.82 -18.46 3.51
N GLY A 134 15.32 -18.74 4.72
CA GLY A 134 16.10 -18.88 5.94
C GLY A 134 16.71 -17.55 6.39
N LEU A 135 17.16 -17.48 7.65
CA LEU A 135 17.87 -16.33 8.23
C LEU A 135 19.16 -15.91 7.48
N MET A 136 19.50 -16.61 6.39
CA MET A 136 20.68 -16.42 5.52
C MET A 136 20.33 -16.21 4.04
N GLY A 137 19.07 -15.93 3.70
CA GLY A 137 18.65 -15.72 2.32
C GLY A 137 18.51 -14.24 1.94
N THR A 138 18.93 -13.93 0.72
CA THR A 138 18.98 -12.62 0.04
C THR A 138 17.77 -11.69 0.32
N ASN A 139 17.97 -10.37 0.29
CA ASN A 139 16.93 -9.31 0.46
C ASN A 139 15.86 -9.28 -0.65
N TYR A 140 15.72 -10.35 -1.42
CA TYR A 140 14.85 -10.42 -2.57
C TYR A 140 13.58 -11.18 -2.22
N VAL A 141 12.45 -10.51 -2.43
CA VAL A 141 11.14 -11.14 -2.40
C VAL A 141 11.09 -12.22 -3.49
N LYS A 142 10.40 -13.33 -3.20
CA LYS A 142 10.22 -14.42 -4.16
C LYS A 142 9.53 -13.92 -5.45
N LEU A 143 9.76 -14.64 -6.55
CA LEU A 143 9.12 -14.38 -7.84
C LEU A 143 7.60 -14.35 -7.68
N ASN A 144 6.96 -13.37 -8.30
CA ASN A 144 5.51 -13.22 -8.33
C ASN A 144 5.05 -12.72 -9.70
N GLN A 145 3.73 -12.62 -9.89
CA GLN A 145 3.17 -12.27 -11.20
C GLN A 145 3.65 -10.90 -11.72
N ASN A 146 3.84 -9.93 -10.80
CA ASN A 146 4.31 -8.57 -11.11
C ASN A 146 5.82 -8.51 -11.36
N CYS A 147 6.58 -9.35 -10.66
CA CYS A 147 8.04 -9.35 -10.69
C CYS A 147 8.60 -10.74 -11.01
N ASN A 148 9.25 -10.84 -12.18
CA ASN A 148 10.06 -11.98 -12.62
C ASN A 148 9.29 -13.22 -13.12
N LEU A 149 7.95 -13.21 -13.17
CA LEU A 149 7.18 -14.24 -13.91
C LEU A 149 6.77 -13.80 -15.33
N SER A 150 6.58 -12.50 -15.57
CA SER A 150 6.08 -11.99 -16.85
C SER A 150 6.92 -10.81 -17.38
N THR A 151 7.23 -9.84 -16.53
CA THR A 151 8.06 -8.66 -16.83
C THR A 151 8.82 -8.20 -15.57
N TRP A 152 9.86 -7.37 -15.75
CA TRP A 152 10.55 -6.70 -14.65
C TRP A 152 10.31 -5.19 -14.77
N LEU A 153 9.37 -4.69 -13.96
CA LEU A 153 8.92 -3.30 -14.01
C LEU A 153 9.75 -2.40 -13.10
N SER A 154 9.66 -1.07 -13.29
CA SER A 154 10.32 -0.12 -12.39
C SER A 154 9.87 -0.30 -10.94
N GLY A 155 8.62 -0.69 -10.67
CA GLY A 155 8.17 -0.98 -9.30
C GLY A 155 8.74 -2.26 -8.69
N CYS A 156 9.43 -3.11 -9.45
CA CYS A 156 10.17 -4.24 -8.87
C CYS A 156 11.53 -3.79 -8.30
N GLN A 157 11.96 -2.57 -8.62
CA GLN A 157 13.19 -1.97 -8.11
C GLN A 157 12.99 -1.44 -6.69
N PRO A 158 14.07 -1.38 -5.88
CA PRO A 158 13.98 -0.96 -4.49
C PRO A 158 13.51 0.50 -4.39
N GLY A 159 12.58 0.77 -3.48
CA GLY A 159 12.06 2.11 -3.24
C GLY A 159 11.00 2.59 -4.23
N TRP A 160 10.51 1.74 -5.13
CA TRP A 160 9.49 2.06 -6.14
C TRP A 160 8.25 1.17 -6.03
N ALA A 161 7.09 1.71 -6.43
CA ALA A 161 5.83 0.98 -6.48
C ALA A 161 5.02 1.38 -7.72
N CYS A 162 4.09 0.51 -8.12
CA CYS A 162 3.17 0.74 -9.23
C CYS A 162 1.72 0.74 -8.73
N SER A 163 0.84 1.34 -9.51
CA SER A 163 -0.60 1.27 -9.31
C SER A 163 -1.19 0.04 -9.99
N VAL A 164 -2.35 -0.40 -9.50
CA VAL A 164 -3.27 -1.24 -10.29
C VAL A 164 -3.93 -0.42 -11.41
N ASP A 165 -4.66 -1.09 -12.28
CA ASP A 165 -5.51 -0.44 -13.29
C ASP A 165 -6.58 0.49 -12.66
N GLU A 166 -6.92 1.59 -13.34
CA GLU A 166 -7.86 2.58 -12.85
C GLU A 166 -9.26 1.99 -12.64
N GLU A 167 -9.64 0.99 -13.46
CA GLU A 167 -10.91 0.29 -13.36
C GLU A 167 -10.93 -0.79 -12.26
N GLN A 168 -9.77 -1.15 -11.71
CA GLN A 168 -9.65 -2.17 -10.69
C GLN A 168 -9.81 -1.59 -9.28
N ASN A 169 -10.79 -2.12 -8.53
CA ASN A 169 -10.94 -1.82 -7.11
C ASN A 169 -10.04 -2.72 -6.27
N VAL A 170 -9.11 -2.13 -5.50
CA VAL A 170 -8.22 -2.87 -4.60
C VAL A 170 -8.86 -3.06 -3.23
N ASN A 171 -8.99 -4.31 -2.82
CA ASN A 171 -9.33 -4.66 -1.45
C ASN A 171 -8.05 -4.92 -0.63
N LEU A 172 -7.63 -3.96 0.21
CA LEU A 172 -6.43 -4.11 1.04
C LEU A 172 -6.51 -5.30 2.01
N ARG A 173 -7.71 -5.79 2.29
CA ARG A 173 -7.97 -6.94 3.16
C ARG A 173 -7.82 -8.29 2.44
N ASP A 174 -7.69 -8.29 1.12
CA ASP A 174 -7.46 -9.54 0.40
C ASP A 174 -6.17 -10.18 0.89
N SER A 175 -6.27 -11.43 1.32
CA SER A 175 -5.18 -12.19 1.91
C SER A 175 -4.82 -13.44 1.09
N LYS A 176 -5.38 -13.57 -0.11
CA LYS A 176 -5.21 -14.74 -0.98
C LYS A 176 -4.52 -14.38 -2.28
N ASP A 177 -5.01 -13.33 -2.94
CA ASP A 177 -4.61 -13.01 -4.30
C ASP A 177 -3.73 -11.75 -4.36
N LEU A 178 -2.68 -11.80 -5.17
CA LEU A 178 -1.81 -10.65 -5.44
C LEU A 178 -2.36 -9.90 -6.66
N PRO A 179 -2.73 -8.61 -6.54
CA PRO A 179 -3.22 -7.84 -7.67
C PRO A 179 -2.08 -7.56 -8.67
N ASP A 180 -2.44 -7.44 -9.95
CA ASP A 180 -1.52 -6.99 -10.99
C ASP A 180 -1.26 -5.48 -10.84
N ARG A 181 0.02 -5.09 -10.76
CA ARG A 181 0.44 -3.69 -10.53
C ARG A 181 1.50 -3.31 -11.53
N THR A 182 1.04 -2.81 -12.67
CA THR A 182 1.90 -2.58 -13.84
C THR A 182 1.85 -1.14 -14.35
N ASN A 183 1.00 -0.31 -13.76
CA ASN A 183 0.72 1.05 -14.22
C ASN A 183 1.43 2.11 -13.35
N ASP A 184 1.80 3.21 -14.00
CA ASP A 184 2.33 4.44 -13.37
C ASP A 184 3.33 4.19 -12.23
N CYS A 185 4.38 3.40 -12.50
CA CYS A 185 5.39 3.10 -11.51
C CYS A 185 6.18 4.34 -11.12
N GLN A 186 6.27 4.64 -9.82
CA GLN A 186 6.89 5.83 -9.28
C GLN A 186 7.69 5.52 -8.01
N PRO A 187 8.68 6.36 -7.64
CA PRO A 187 9.35 6.23 -6.37
C PRO A 187 8.35 6.44 -5.23
N CYS A 188 8.50 5.65 -4.18
CA CYS A 188 7.62 5.66 -3.04
C CYS A 188 7.69 6.95 -2.24
N CYS A 189 6.63 7.19 -1.47
CA CYS A 189 6.54 8.31 -0.55
C CYS A 189 7.44 8.09 0.67
N GLU A 190 7.85 9.19 1.29
CA GLU A 190 8.31 9.19 2.67
C GLU A 190 7.28 8.54 3.60
N GLY A 191 7.76 7.81 4.61
CA GLY A 191 6.91 7.04 5.52
C GLY A 191 6.42 5.71 4.97
N PHE A 192 6.96 5.22 3.84
CA PHE A 192 6.62 3.92 3.26
C PHE A 192 7.85 3.11 2.83
N PHE A 193 7.72 1.79 2.93
CA PHE A 193 8.60 0.79 2.32
C PHE A 193 8.07 0.33 0.97
N CYS A 194 8.99 0.10 0.04
CA CYS A 194 8.76 -0.48 -1.28
C CYS A 194 9.82 -1.52 -1.57
N PRO A 195 9.54 -2.78 -1.19
CA PRO A 195 10.52 -3.83 -1.26
C PRO A 195 10.96 -4.20 -2.67
N HIS A 196 12.24 -4.53 -2.81
CA HIS A 196 12.73 -5.10 -4.06
C HIS A 196 11.96 -6.40 -4.41
N GLY A 197 11.34 -6.43 -5.58
CA GLY A 197 10.51 -7.54 -6.05
C GLY A 197 9.04 -7.47 -5.60
N LEU A 198 8.59 -6.36 -5.02
CA LEU A 198 7.19 -6.11 -4.68
C LEU A 198 6.77 -4.72 -5.18
N THR A 199 5.69 -4.64 -5.93
CA THR A 199 5.26 -3.41 -6.63
C THR A 199 4.32 -2.51 -5.83
N CYS A 200 4.28 -2.65 -4.50
CA CYS A 200 3.33 -1.95 -3.62
C CYS A 200 4.03 -1.30 -2.42
N MET A 201 3.31 -0.38 -1.77
CA MET A 201 3.77 0.43 -0.65
C MET A 201 3.28 -0.14 0.68
N ILE A 202 4.18 -0.33 1.64
CA ILE A 202 3.87 -0.73 3.01
C ILE A 202 4.15 0.47 3.93
N PRO A 203 3.21 0.94 4.77
CA PRO A 203 3.48 2.02 5.71
C PRO A 203 4.65 1.67 6.64
N CYS A 204 5.50 2.65 6.95
CA CYS A 204 6.52 2.49 7.98
C CYS A 204 5.89 2.49 9.37
N PRO A 205 6.31 1.60 10.29
CA PRO A 205 5.81 1.62 11.65
C PRO A 205 6.37 2.84 12.41
N LEU A 206 5.62 3.29 13.40
CA LEU A 206 6.07 4.27 14.39
C LEU A 206 7.37 3.81 15.05
N GLY A 207 8.25 4.78 15.33
CA GLY A 207 9.61 4.52 15.80
C GLY A 207 10.63 4.22 14.70
N SER A 208 10.20 4.12 13.43
CA SER A 208 11.08 4.12 12.26
C SER A 208 11.19 5.51 11.64
N TYR A 209 12.28 5.77 10.92
CA TYR A 209 12.52 6.98 10.13
C TYR A 209 12.72 6.59 8.66
N CYS A 210 11.72 6.90 7.84
CA CYS A 210 11.64 6.52 6.43
C CYS A 210 11.61 7.75 5.50
N PRO A 211 12.69 8.52 5.38
CA PRO A 211 12.77 9.63 4.42
C PRO A 211 12.84 9.14 2.97
N LEU A 212 12.78 10.07 2.01
CA LEU A 212 13.19 9.75 0.64
C LEU A 212 14.70 9.62 0.55
N ALA A 213 15.15 8.63 -0.22
CA ALA A 213 16.56 8.47 -0.47
C ALA A 213 17.09 9.47 -1.50
N THR A 214 18.37 9.83 -1.32
CA THR A 214 19.09 10.74 -2.21
C THR A 214 20.25 10.01 -2.86
N PHE A 215 20.44 10.21 -4.16
CA PHE A 215 21.53 9.57 -4.90
C PHE A 215 22.87 10.19 -4.52
N ASN A 216 23.74 9.38 -3.93
CA ASN A 216 25.10 9.76 -3.61
C ASN A 216 26.02 9.45 -4.80
N LYS A 217 26.42 10.52 -5.51
CA LYS A 217 27.27 10.42 -6.70
C LYS A 217 28.67 9.88 -6.42
N THR A 218 29.13 9.95 -5.17
CA THR A 218 30.46 9.51 -4.76
C THR A 218 30.49 8.00 -4.56
N THR A 219 29.48 7.45 -3.87
CA THR A 219 29.40 6.02 -3.55
C THR A 219 28.60 5.23 -4.58
N GLY A 220 27.78 5.90 -5.40
CA GLY A 220 26.91 5.29 -6.40
C GLY A 220 25.66 4.61 -5.82
N VAL A 221 25.26 4.96 -4.59
CA VAL A 221 24.09 4.36 -3.91
C VAL A 221 23.07 5.42 -3.47
N CYS A 222 21.87 4.97 -3.13
CA CYS A 222 20.78 5.78 -2.61
C CYS A 222 20.82 5.83 -1.07
N ASP A 223 21.26 6.95 -0.49
CA ASP A 223 21.33 7.11 0.97
C ASP A 223 19.96 7.51 1.55
N PRO A 224 19.53 6.96 2.70
CA PRO A 224 20.31 6.12 3.61
C PRO A 224 20.29 4.62 3.28
N TYR A 225 19.43 4.15 2.38
CA TYR A 225 19.10 2.72 2.18
C TYR A 225 20.13 1.88 1.42
N ARG A 226 21.13 2.53 0.81
CA ARG A 226 22.31 1.91 0.18
C ARG A 226 22.05 0.99 -1.01
N TYR A 227 20.84 0.96 -1.56
CA TYR A 227 20.58 0.29 -2.85
C TYR A 227 21.15 1.10 -4.03
N GLN A 228 21.42 0.41 -5.12
CA GLN A 228 21.92 1.00 -6.36
C GLN A 228 20.79 1.27 -7.35
N LEU A 229 20.97 2.28 -8.19
CA LEU A 229 20.05 2.49 -9.32
C LEU A 229 20.24 1.39 -10.38
N PRO A 230 19.16 0.92 -11.01
CA PRO A 230 19.26 -0.06 -12.07
C PRO A 230 20.02 0.49 -13.28
N GLN A 231 20.90 -0.33 -13.85
CA GLN A 231 21.66 0.05 -15.03
C GLN A 231 20.74 0.21 -16.25
N GLY A 232 21.00 1.22 -17.07
CA GLY A 232 20.27 1.45 -18.32
C GLY A 232 18.86 2.05 -18.16
N GLN A 233 18.47 2.50 -16.96
CA GLN A 233 17.17 3.15 -16.73
C GLN A 233 17.35 4.63 -16.35
N PRO A 234 17.45 5.56 -17.32
CA PRO A 234 17.75 6.96 -17.04
C PRO A 234 16.63 7.69 -16.29
N ASN A 235 15.39 7.22 -16.38
CA ASN A 235 14.24 7.80 -15.68
C ASN A 235 14.07 7.25 -14.25
N HIS A 236 14.93 6.31 -13.83
CA HIS A 236 14.88 5.72 -12.51
C HIS A 236 15.72 6.54 -11.53
N THR A 237 15.17 6.83 -10.37
CA THR A 237 15.78 7.65 -9.32
C THR A 237 15.75 6.91 -8.00
N CYS A 238 16.42 7.44 -6.98
CA CYS A 238 16.22 6.96 -5.62
C CYS A 238 14.75 7.19 -5.22
N GLY A 239 14.22 6.28 -4.41
CA GLY A 239 12.85 6.28 -3.93
C GLY A 239 12.77 6.16 -2.41
N GLY A 240 11.76 5.45 -1.92
CA GLY A 240 11.56 5.22 -0.49
C GLY A 240 12.49 4.13 0.09
N ALA A 241 12.19 3.72 1.32
CA ALA A 241 12.85 2.60 1.97
C ALA A 241 12.58 1.30 1.22
N ASP A 242 13.56 0.42 1.09
CA ASP A 242 13.47 -0.82 0.31
C ASP A 242 13.35 -2.08 1.17
N ILE A 243 13.58 -1.99 2.48
CA ILE A 243 13.55 -3.14 3.37
C ILE A 243 12.89 -2.76 4.69
N TRP A 244 11.88 -3.54 5.05
CA TRP A 244 11.37 -3.65 6.41
C TRP A 244 11.72 -5.03 6.96
N ALA A 245 12.78 -5.11 7.75
CA ALA A 245 13.30 -6.38 8.28
C ALA A 245 13.83 -6.20 9.71
N ASP A 246 14.65 -7.14 10.17
CA ASP A 246 15.33 -7.03 11.46
C ASP A 246 16.39 -5.91 11.46
N ILE A 247 16.89 -5.57 12.65
CA ILE A 247 17.93 -4.55 12.85
C ILE A 247 19.27 -4.93 12.21
N SER A 248 19.49 -6.20 11.83
CA SER A 248 20.71 -6.57 11.12
C SER A 248 20.66 -6.17 9.64
N ARG A 249 19.45 -6.12 9.05
CA ARG A 249 19.22 -5.88 7.62
C ARG A 249 18.59 -4.53 7.30
N SER A 250 18.10 -3.79 8.28
CA SER A 250 17.40 -2.51 8.08
C SER A 250 17.82 -1.43 9.08
N ARG A 251 19.11 -1.33 9.40
CA ARG A 251 19.62 -0.31 10.34
C ARG A 251 19.29 1.11 9.93
N GLU A 252 19.20 1.31 8.61
CA GLU A 252 18.98 2.56 7.92
C GLU A 252 17.61 3.18 8.22
N VAL A 253 16.63 2.38 8.69
CA VAL A 253 15.27 2.87 9.00
C VAL A 253 15.06 3.17 10.49
N PHE A 254 16.06 2.90 11.34
CA PHE A 254 16.01 3.23 12.76
C PHE A 254 16.69 4.57 13.01
N CYS A 255 16.14 5.38 13.92
CA CYS A 255 16.79 6.61 14.38
C CYS A 255 18.20 6.31 14.95
N GLU A 256 19.14 7.22 14.73
CA GLU A 256 20.49 7.05 15.28
C GLU A 256 20.50 7.26 16.79
N ALA A 257 21.51 6.72 17.47
CA ALA A 257 21.71 6.94 18.90
C ALA A 257 21.74 8.45 19.23
N GLY A 258 21.03 8.84 20.29
CA GLY A 258 20.86 10.24 20.67
C GLY A 258 19.69 10.95 19.97
N SER A 259 18.81 10.21 19.30
CA SER A 259 17.56 10.74 18.73
C SER A 259 16.43 9.73 18.80
N TYR A 260 15.20 10.21 18.68
CA TYR A 260 14.00 9.38 18.52
C TYR A 260 13.17 9.84 17.33
N CYS A 261 12.36 8.94 16.78
CA CYS A 261 11.48 9.27 15.66
C CYS A 261 10.08 9.60 16.20
N SER A 262 9.70 10.89 16.18
CA SER A 262 8.36 11.35 16.62
C SER A 262 7.27 10.90 15.64
N THR A 263 7.64 10.81 14.36
CA THR A 263 6.81 10.29 13.27
C THR A 263 7.67 9.41 12.36
N THR A 264 7.06 8.82 11.33
CA THR A 264 7.77 8.01 10.34
C THR A 264 8.69 8.84 9.42
N VAL A 265 8.65 10.17 9.51
CA VAL A 265 9.37 11.10 8.63
C VAL A 265 10.09 12.21 9.40
N GLU A 266 10.10 12.16 10.72
CA GLU A 266 10.72 13.18 11.57
C GLU A 266 11.58 12.54 12.66
N LYS A 267 12.79 13.08 12.82
CA LYS A 267 13.79 12.66 13.81
C LYS A 267 14.06 13.84 14.75
N VAL A 268 13.94 13.61 16.04
CA VAL A 268 14.14 14.62 17.09
C VAL A 268 15.35 14.23 17.94
N PRO A 269 16.34 15.13 18.14
CA PRO A 269 17.47 14.86 19.02
C PRO A 269 17.01 14.77 20.47
N CYS A 270 17.62 13.85 21.24
CA CYS A 270 17.39 13.75 22.67
C CYS A 270 17.92 14.99 23.40
N SER A 271 17.22 15.41 24.45
CA SER A 271 17.73 16.43 25.37
C SER A 271 18.95 15.93 26.14
N SER A 272 19.87 16.83 26.50
CA SER A 272 21.08 16.50 27.26
C SER A 272 20.74 15.75 28.56
N GLY A 273 21.41 14.62 28.79
CA GLY A 273 21.20 13.76 29.96
C GLY A 273 20.36 12.50 29.69
N TYR A 274 19.77 12.37 28.51
CA TYR A 274 19.02 11.18 28.10
C TYR A 274 19.76 10.40 27.01
N LEU A 275 20.08 9.13 27.28
CA LEU A 275 20.64 8.21 26.31
C LEU A 275 19.58 7.18 25.94
N LEU A 276 19.15 7.18 24.67
CA LEU A 276 18.30 6.12 24.14
C LEU A 276 19.20 4.98 23.68
N LEU A 277 19.21 3.90 24.46
CA LEU A 277 19.77 2.62 24.04
C LEU A 277 18.70 1.86 23.25
N TYR A 278 19.06 1.44 22.04
CA TYR A 278 18.28 0.48 21.27
C TYR A 278 18.22 -0.85 22.01
N PHE A 279 17.05 -1.21 22.55
CA PHE A 279 16.75 -2.57 22.97
C PHE A 279 15.81 -3.20 21.94
N SER A 280 16.34 -4.07 21.09
CA SER A 280 15.51 -5.00 20.32
C SER A 280 15.11 -6.16 21.24
N TYR A 281 13.97 -6.05 21.88
CA TYR A 281 13.14 -7.20 22.21
C TYR A 281 11.83 -7.03 21.46
N PHE A 282 11.73 -7.65 20.28
CA PHE A 282 10.42 -8.21 19.93
C PHE A 282 10.12 -9.18 21.08
N GLY A 283 9.17 -8.82 21.94
CA GLY A 283 8.82 -9.60 23.14
C GLY A 283 9.21 -8.91 24.45
N ASN A 284 8.77 -7.67 24.63
CA ASN A 284 8.14 -7.22 25.87
C ASN A 284 7.74 -5.75 25.70
N SER A 285 6.44 -5.50 25.81
CA SER A 285 5.83 -4.25 26.26
C SER A 285 6.62 -2.97 25.99
N GLY A 286 6.21 -2.21 24.98
CA GLY A 286 6.73 -0.88 24.70
C GLY A 286 6.85 -0.03 25.96
N VAL A 287 8.09 0.22 26.38
CA VAL A 287 8.47 1.35 27.21
C VAL A 287 9.80 1.87 26.67
N LEU A 288 9.75 3.11 26.16
CA LEU A 288 10.92 3.97 26.02
C LEU A 288 11.59 4.06 27.40
N GLY A 289 12.66 3.31 27.62
CA GLY A 289 13.47 3.45 28.83
C GLY A 289 14.28 4.73 28.75
N PHE A 290 13.84 5.79 29.44
CA PHE A 290 14.67 6.97 29.69
C PHE A 290 15.73 6.59 30.73
N TYR A 291 16.99 6.42 30.31
CA TYR A 291 18.10 6.38 31.25
C TYR A 291 18.53 7.82 31.57
N THR A 292 18.28 8.25 32.80
CA THR A 292 18.90 9.44 33.39
C THR A 292 20.21 9.03 34.05
N HIS A 293 21.33 9.57 33.56
CA HIS A 293 22.57 9.56 34.34
C HIS A 293 22.44 10.66 35.40
N SER A 294 22.21 10.26 36.66
CA SER A 294 22.52 11.10 37.82
C SER A 294 24.01 11.01 38.15
#